data_AF-A0A3E0R254-F1
#
_entry.id   AF-A0A3E0R254-F1
#
_cell.length_a   1.000
_cell.length_b   1.000
_cell.length_c   1.000
_cell.angle_alpha   90.00
_cell.angle_beta   90.00
_cell.angle_gamma   90.00
#
_symmetry.space_group_name_H-M   'P 1'
#
loop_
_entity.id
_entity.type
_entity.pdbx_description
1 polymer ?
#
loop_
_entity_poly.entity_id
_entity_poly.type
_entity_poly.pdbx_seq_one_letter_code
_entity_poly.pdbx_strand_id
1 'polypeptide(L)'
;MFPIHQNRKLWLFLNPQHLRTIQKIAEKIAPKYKFGYHDTEDLIQEAVIFGLEAYEKWDQDRPLENFISVHISNRLKNYKRDNYFRLGLEDSSEQRQKANEAKRNLMTPAPICDQSLFFEHLIDNQEEVDFLLQELPPLIRNDFLRMANGVSLSKVRRQTVIDIVKEILNEDG
;
A
#
# COMPACT_ATOMS: atom_id res chain seq x y z
N MET A 1 -26.50 17.13 22.04
CA MET A 1 -26.25 15.84 21.37
C MET A 1 -27.37 15.65 20.37
N PHE A 2 -27.14 15.94 19.09
CA PHE A 2 -28.09 15.70 18.00
C PHE A 2 -27.38 14.92 16.89
N PRO A 3 -27.90 13.76 16.48
CA PRO A 3 -27.26 12.91 15.48
C PRO A 3 -27.65 13.40 14.09
N ILE A 4 -26.73 14.05 13.37
CA ILE A 4 -26.94 14.40 11.95
C ILE A 4 -26.27 13.31 11.11
N HIS A 5 -26.93 12.17 11.03
CA HIS A 5 -26.70 11.15 10.00
C HIS A 5 -27.98 10.99 9.18
N GLN A 6 -28.43 12.09 8.57
CA GLN A 6 -29.40 12.04 7.48
C GLN A 6 -29.03 13.10 6.44
N ASN A 7 -28.29 12.67 5.42
CA ASN A 7 -28.43 13.11 4.02
C ASN A 7 -27.25 12.56 3.21
N ARG A 8 -27.35 11.32 2.72
CA ARG A 8 -26.33 10.77 1.81
C ARG A 8 -26.62 11.04 0.31
N LYS A 9 -27.64 11.84 -0.03
CA LYS A 9 -28.09 11.99 -1.43
C LYS A 9 -28.66 13.37 -1.80
N LEU A 10 -28.26 14.46 -1.13
CA LEU A 10 -28.72 15.82 -1.54
C LEU A 10 -28.20 16.22 -2.92
N TRP A 11 -27.04 15.71 -3.32
CA TRP A 11 -26.48 15.91 -4.66
C TRP A 11 -27.34 15.31 -5.80
N LEU A 12 -28.31 14.43 -5.53
CA LEU A 12 -29.25 13.96 -6.56
C LEU A 12 -30.19 15.06 -7.06
N PHE A 13 -30.39 16.12 -6.28
CA PHE A 13 -31.19 17.29 -6.65
C PHE A 13 -30.32 18.49 -7.02
N LEU A 14 -29.03 18.25 -7.28
CA LEU A 14 -28.10 19.28 -7.66
C LEU A 14 -28.48 19.85 -9.03
N ASN A 15 -28.54 21.18 -9.11
CA ASN A 15 -28.71 21.88 -10.37
C ASN A 15 -27.58 21.47 -11.36
N PRO A 16 -27.89 20.96 -12.56
CA PRO A 16 -26.87 20.48 -13.51
C PRO A 16 -25.83 21.54 -13.89
N GLN A 17 -26.20 22.82 -13.92
CA GLN A 17 -25.29 23.92 -14.19
C GLN A 17 -24.30 24.11 -13.04
N HIS A 18 -24.74 23.97 -11.79
CA HIS A 18 -23.84 24.05 -10.63
C HIS A 18 -22.85 22.89 -10.61
N LEU A 19 -23.30 21.67 -10.94
CA LEU A 19 -22.41 20.52 -11.08
C LEU A 19 -21.30 20.77 -12.12
N ARG A 20 -21.69 21.28 -13.30
CA ARG A 20 -20.71 21.64 -14.35
C ARG A 20 -19.73 22.70 -13.89
N THR A 21 -20.18 23.70 -13.12
CA THR A 21 -19.30 24.71 -12.55
C THR A 21 -18.28 24.08 -11.58
N ILE A 22 -18.72 23.19 -10.70
CA ILE A 22 -17.84 22.47 -9.77
C ILE A 22 -16.80 21.64 -10.55
N GLN A 23 -17.23 20.89 -11.58
CA GLN A 23 -16.35 20.07 -12.43
C GLN A 23 -15.28 20.92 -13.12
N LYS A 24 -15.67 22.05 -13.74
CA LYS A 24 -14.71 22.96 -14.39
C LYS A 24 -13.68 23.54 -13.42
N ILE A 25 -14.12 23.87 -12.20
CA ILE A 25 -13.23 24.38 -11.15
C ILE A 25 -12.26 23.28 -10.71
N ALA A 26 -12.75 22.06 -10.50
CA ALA A 26 -11.93 20.91 -10.15
C ALA A 26 -10.85 20.63 -11.21
N GLU A 27 -11.23 20.55 -12.49
CA GLU A 27 -10.32 20.38 -13.63
C GLU A 27 -9.23 21.45 -13.68
N LYS A 28 -9.58 22.71 -13.37
CA LYS A 28 -8.64 23.83 -13.38
C LYS A 28 -7.67 23.83 -12.20
N ILE A 29 -8.13 23.41 -11.01
CA ILE A 29 -7.40 23.57 -9.75
C ILE A 29 -6.60 22.31 -9.41
N ALA A 30 -7.20 21.13 -9.54
CA ALA A 30 -6.64 19.86 -9.10
C ALA A 30 -5.24 19.54 -9.64
N PRO A 31 -4.90 19.79 -10.92
CA PRO A 31 -3.59 19.46 -11.47
C PRO A 31 -2.42 20.13 -10.73
N LYS A 32 -2.65 21.32 -10.13
CA LYS A 32 -1.64 22.06 -9.36
C LYS A 32 -1.24 21.34 -8.07
N TYR A 33 -2.07 20.43 -7.61
CA TYR A 33 -1.88 19.69 -6.37
C TYR A 33 -1.35 18.29 -6.62
N LYS A 34 -0.80 17.94 -7.79
CA LYS A 34 -0.21 16.61 -8.04
C LYS A 34 0.86 16.25 -6.99
N PHE A 35 0.84 15.01 -6.50
CA PHE A 35 1.82 14.45 -5.56
C PHE A 35 1.83 12.92 -5.57
N GLY A 36 2.99 12.34 -5.26
CA GLY A 36 3.15 10.89 -5.12
C GLY A 36 2.71 10.14 -6.38
N TYR A 37 1.93 9.09 -6.18
CA TYR A 37 1.31 8.25 -7.22
C TYR A 37 -0.07 8.74 -7.67
N HIS A 38 -0.60 9.83 -7.09
CA HIS A 38 -1.92 10.31 -7.48
C HIS A 38 -1.85 10.98 -8.86
N ASP A 39 -2.64 10.46 -9.79
CA ASP A 39 -2.73 11.03 -11.11
C ASP A 39 -3.68 12.22 -11.15
N THR A 40 -3.58 12.97 -12.25
CA THR A 40 -4.38 14.18 -12.43
C THR A 40 -5.87 13.88 -12.39
N GLU A 41 -6.28 12.74 -12.97
CA GLU A 41 -7.67 12.30 -12.99
C GLU A 41 -8.18 11.96 -11.58
N ASP A 42 -7.39 11.29 -10.76
CA ASP A 42 -7.72 10.99 -9.35
C ASP A 42 -7.97 12.29 -8.58
N LEU A 43 -7.08 13.27 -8.74
CA LEU A 43 -7.19 14.54 -8.03
C LEU A 43 -8.38 15.36 -8.51
N ILE A 44 -8.76 15.26 -9.79
CA ILE A 44 -9.97 15.91 -10.31
C ILE A 44 -11.20 15.26 -9.66
N GLN A 45 -11.26 13.94 -9.59
CA GLN A 45 -12.37 13.23 -8.95
C GLN A 45 -12.51 13.62 -7.47
N GLU A 46 -11.41 13.58 -6.71
CA GLU A 46 -11.38 14.02 -5.32
C GLU A 46 -11.80 15.50 -5.17
N ALA A 47 -11.33 16.37 -6.06
CA ALA A 47 -11.72 17.78 -6.05
C ALA A 47 -13.23 17.98 -6.31
N VAL A 48 -13.84 17.18 -7.20
CA VAL A 48 -15.29 17.20 -7.41
C VAL A 48 -16.02 16.78 -6.13
N ILE A 49 -15.57 15.71 -5.47
CA ILE A 49 -16.15 15.24 -4.20
C ILE A 49 -16.09 16.35 -3.15
N PHE A 50 -14.92 16.98 -2.95
CA PHE A 50 -14.78 18.11 -2.02
C PHE A 50 -15.68 19.30 -2.38
N GLY A 51 -15.85 19.58 -3.68
CA GLY A 51 -16.77 20.60 -4.16
C GLY A 51 -18.22 20.29 -3.82
N LEU A 52 -18.65 19.04 -3.99
CA LEU A 52 -20.01 18.58 -3.64
C LEU A 52 -20.26 18.63 -2.14
N GLU A 53 -19.29 18.21 -1.32
CA GLU A 53 -19.38 18.32 0.15
C GLU A 53 -19.47 19.78 0.61
N ALA A 54 -18.74 20.68 -0.05
CA ALA A 54 -18.81 22.11 0.23
C ALA A 54 -20.15 22.71 -0.22
N TYR A 55 -20.66 22.28 -1.38
CA TYR A 55 -21.91 22.76 -1.97
C TYR A 55 -23.10 22.62 -1.00
N GLU A 56 -23.18 21.53 -0.24
CA GLU A 56 -24.23 21.32 0.77
C GLU A 56 -24.26 22.40 1.87
N LYS A 57 -23.14 23.11 2.06
CA LYS A 57 -22.97 24.18 3.07
C LYS A 57 -22.95 25.57 2.45
N TRP A 58 -23.23 25.70 1.17
CA TRP A 58 -23.19 26.99 0.48
C TRP A 58 -24.41 27.83 0.89
N ASP A 59 -24.12 29.03 1.35
CA ASP A 59 -25.05 30.05 1.86
C ASP A 59 -25.77 30.84 0.75
N GLN A 60 -25.42 30.61 -0.53
CA GLN A 60 -25.96 31.30 -1.72
C GLN A 60 -25.76 32.83 -1.78
N ASP A 61 -25.17 33.43 -0.75
CA ASP A 61 -24.89 34.88 -0.69
C ASP A 61 -23.74 35.30 -1.62
N ARG A 62 -22.66 34.50 -1.63
CA ARG A 62 -21.48 34.71 -2.49
C ARG A 62 -21.53 33.86 -3.76
N PRO A 63 -20.87 34.28 -4.86
CA PRO A 63 -20.79 33.50 -6.09
C PRO A 63 -20.28 32.08 -5.85
N LEU A 64 -20.98 31.09 -6.42
CA LEU A 64 -20.67 29.67 -6.28
C LEU A 64 -19.21 29.37 -6.64
N GLU A 65 -18.70 29.94 -7.74
CA GLU A 65 -17.34 29.70 -8.21
C GLU A 65 -16.29 30.10 -7.17
N ASN A 66 -16.46 31.24 -6.53
CA ASN A 66 -15.53 31.72 -5.51
C ASN A 66 -15.57 30.83 -4.27
N PHE A 67 -16.77 30.48 -3.81
CA PHE A 67 -16.95 29.60 -2.66
C PHE A 67 -16.30 28.23 -2.90
N ILE A 68 -16.65 27.57 -4.00
CA ILE A 68 -16.16 26.23 -4.34
C ILE A 68 -14.65 26.25 -4.57
N SER A 69 -14.12 27.24 -5.29
CA SER A 69 -12.68 27.33 -5.58
C SER A 69 -11.82 27.37 -4.31
N VAL A 70 -12.25 28.15 -3.31
CA VAL A 70 -11.56 28.26 -2.02
C VAL A 70 -11.63 26.93 -1.26
N HIS A 71 -12.82 26.31 -1.19
CA HIS A 71 -13.00 25.05 -0.49
C HIS A 71 -12.23 23.89 -1.12
N ILE A 72 -12.33 23.72 -2.44
CA ILE A 72 -11.56 22.69 -3.17
C ILE A 72 -10.06 22.89 -2.93
N SER A 73 -9.55 24.12 -3.07
CA SER A 73 -8.13 24.41 -2.85
C SER A 73 -7.67 24.05 -1.43
N ASN A 74 -8.46 24.41 -0.42
CA ASN A 74 -8.12 24.10 0.97
C ASN A 74 -8.18 22.60 1.25
N ARG A 75 -9.17 21.89 0.69
CA ARG A 75 -9.30 20.44 0.85
C ARG A 75 -8.18 19.69 0.14
N LEU A 76 -7.78 20.10 -1.06
CA LEU A 76 -6.62 19.51 -1.77
C LEU A 76 -5.30 19.74 -1.03
N LYS A 77 -5.09 20.90 -0.40
CA LYS A 77 -3.91 21.12 0.47
C LYS A 77 -3.89 20.16 1.65
N ASN A 78 -5.04 19.98 2.31
CA ASN A 78 -5.17 19.04 3.42
C ASN A 78 -4.96 17.61 2.96
N TYR A 79 -5.57 17.22 1.84
CA TYR A 79 -5.42 15.91 1.23
C TYR A 79 -3.95 15.59 0.92
N LYS A 80 -3.22 16.52 0.29
CA LYS A 80 -1.78 16.37 0.08
C LYS A 80 -1.00 16.26 1.38
N ARG A 81 -1.32 17.07 2.40
CA ARG A 81 -0.66 16.98 3.71
C ARG A 81 -0.89 15.61 4.37
N ASP A 82 -2.09 15.08 4.22
CA ASP A 82 -2.51 13.87 4.91
C ASP A 82 -1.98 12.62 4.20
N ASN A 83 -1.72 12.68 2.88
CA ASN A 83 -1.25 11.54 2.09
C ASN A 83 0.20 11.61 1.60
N TYR A 84 0.86 12.78 1.61
CA TYR A 84 2.26 12.93 1.20
C TYR A 84 3.21 13.03 2.40
N PHE A 85 4.40 12.45 2.26
CA PHE A 85 5.46 12.58 3.26
C PHE A 85 6.10 13.98 3.21
N ARG A 86 6.75 14.38 4.31
CA ARG A 86 7.46 15.65 4.45
C ARG A 86 8.92 15.39 4.76
N LEU A 87 9.79 16.24 4.21
CA LEU A 87 11.23 16.25 4.51
C LEU A 87 11.48 17.03 5.81
N GLY A 88 12.63 16.77 6.47
CA GLY A 88 13.09 17.53 7.65
C GLY A 88 12.25 17.32 8.92
N LEU A 89 11.72 16.12 9.13
CA LEU A 89 10.96 15.77 10.34
C LEU A 89 11.79 15.02 11.39
N GLU A 90 13.12 15.02 11.26
CA GLU A 90 14.07 14.30 12.13
C GLU A 90 13.96 14.74 13.60
N ASP A 91 13.73 16.03 13.85
CA ASP A 91 13.57 16.58 15.21
C ASP A 91 12.11 16.56 15.72
N SER A 92 11.17 15.98 14.95
CA SER A 92 9.76 15.93 15.36
C SER A 92 9.48 14.76 16.30
N SER A 93 8.33 14.78 16.99
CA SER A 93 7.91 13.66 17.86
C SER A 93 7.91 12.31 17.14
N GLU A 94 8.29 11.22 17.83
CA GLU A 94 8.34 9.86 17.26
C GLU A 94 7.06 9.45 16.52
N GLN A 95 5.88 9.78 17.06
CA GLN A 95 4.60 9.47 16.42
C GLN A 95 4.46 10.11 15.03
N ARG A 96 4.95 11.35 14.89
CA ARG A 96 4.94 12.08 13.61
C ARG A 96 5.94 11.50 12.63
N GLN A 97 7.10 11.05 13.11
CA GLN A 97 8.11 10.37 12.29
C GLN A 97 7.54 9.07 11.72
N LYS A 98 6.95 8.20 12.56
CA LYS A 98 6.33 6.94 12.15
C LYS A 98 5.21 7.14 11.12
N ALA A 99 4.32 8.10 11.35
CA ALA A 99 3.25 8.43 10.41
C ALA A 99 3.79 8.94 9.06
N ASN A 100 4.89 9.69 9.07
CA ASN A 100 5.53 10.19 7.85
C ASN A 100 6.27 9.08 7.09
N GLU A 101 6.94 8.19 7.82
CA GLU A 101 7.63 7.03 7.27
C GLU A 101 6.66 6.06 6.59
N ALA A 102 5.50 5.80 7.19
CA ALA A 102 4.45 4.98 6.54
C ALA A 102 4.04 5.55 5.18
N LYS A 103 3.84 6.88 5.07
CA LYS A 103 3.54 7.55 3.79
C LYS A 103 4.68 7.41 2.78
N ARG A 104 5.93 7.56 3.24
CA ARG A 104 7.12 7.40 2.39
C ARG A 104 7.24 5.98 1.86
N ASN A 105 7.00 4.98 2.70
CA ASN A 105 7.10 3.57 2.32
C ASN A 105 6.05 3.20 1.27
N LEU A 106 4.83 3.74 1.35
CA LEU A 106 3.81 3.55 0.32
C LEU A 106 4.16 4.19 -1.04
N MET A 107 4.99 5.24 -1.04
CA MET A 107 5.37 5.96 -2.27
C MET A 107 6.67 5.47 -2.88
N THR A 108 7.48 4.72 -2.12
CA THR A 108 8.75 4.23 -2.61
C THR A 108 8.51 2.85 -3.21
N PRO A 109 8.75 2.63 -4.50
CA PRO A 109 8.60 1.32 -5.09
C PRO A 109 9.56 0.37 -4.35
N ALA A 110 9.00 -0.68 -3.75
CA ALA A 110 9.83 -1.75 -3.22
C ALA A 110 10.57 -2.38 -4.40
N PRO A 111 11.89 -2.61 -4.30
CA PRO A 111 12.56 -3.43 -5.30
C PRO A 111 11.87 -4.79 -5.27
N ILE A 112 11.20 -5.13 -6.38
CA ILE A 112 10.75 -6.50 -6.62
C ILE A 112 12.05 -7.26 -6.84
N CYS A 113 12.61 -7.81 -5.78
CA CYS A 113 13.63 -8.82 -5.94
C CYS A 113 12.94 -9.98 -6.64
N ASP A 114 13.59 -10.52 -7.67
CA ASP A 114 13.11 -11.63 -8.52
C ASP A 114 13.05 -12.98 -7.76
N GLN A 115 12.76 -12.92 -6.47
CA GLN A 115 12.50 -14.07 -5.61
C GLN A 115 11.17 -14.74 -5.93
N SER A 116 10.29 -14.11 -6.73
CA SER A 116 9.08 -14.75 -7.26
C SER A 116 9.39 -15.89 -8.23
N LEU A 117 10.45 -15.79 -9.05
CA LEU A 117 10.89 -16.91 -9.90
C LEU A 117 11.44 -18.10 -9.08
N PHE A 118 11.85 -17.85 -7.83
CA PHE A 118 12.25 -18.90 -6.89
C PHE A 118 11.09 -19.41 -6.02
N PHE A 119 9.95 -18.71 -5.96
CA PHE A 119 8.82 -19.09 -5.09
C PHE A 119 7.78 -19.98 -5.79
N GLU A 120 7.68 -19.92 -7.12
CA GLU A 120 6.84 -20.85 -7.89
C GLU A 120 7.30 -22.31 -7.76
N HIS A 121 8.59 -22.55 -7.48
CA HIS A 121 9.14 -23.88 -7.21
C HIS A 121 8.98 -24.37 -5.75
N LEU A 122 8.48 -23.54 -4.81
CA LEU A 122 8.41 -23.90 -3.39
C LEU A 122 7.08 -24.54 -2.98
N ILE A 123 6.10 -24.64 -3.87
CA ILE A 123 4.72 -25.03 -3.50
C ILE A 123 4.36 -26.50 -3.82
N ASP A 124 5.23 -27.31 -4.44
CA ASP A 124 4.85 -28.69 -4.80
C ASP A 124 5.91 -29.78 -4.54
N ASN A 125 6.77 -29.61 -3.52
CA ASN A 125 7.81 -30.62 -3.21
C ASN A 125 7.43 -31.51 -2.01
N GLN A 126 6.15 -31.60 -1.62
CA GLN A 126 5.76 -32.51 -0.53
C GLN A 126 6.09 -33.97 -0.86
N GLU A 127 5.91 -34.38 -2.11
CA GLU A 127 6.27 -35.73 -2.57
C GLU A 127 7.79 -35.98 -2.52
N GLU A 128 8.60 -34.98 -2.89
CA GLU A 128 10.06 -35.06 -2.81
C GLU A 128 10.57 -35.11 -1.36
N VAL A 129 9.95 -34.33 -0.47
CA VAL A 129 10.29 -34.34 0.96
C VAL A 129 9.91 -35.68 1.59
N ASP A 130 8.75 -36.25 1.25
CA ASP A 130 8.33 -37.56 1.72
C ASP A 130 9.25 -38.67 1.20
N PHE A 131 9.68 -38.59 -0.07
CA PHE A 131 10.69 -39.49 -0.64
C PHE A 131 12.03 -39.39 0.10
N LEU A 132 12.54 -38.18 0.32
CA LEU A 132 13.76 -37.97 1.12
C LEU A 132 13.62 -38.53 2.53
N LEU A 133 12.49 -38.31 3.20
CA LEU A 133 12.26 -38.84 4.53
C LEU A 133 12.16 -40.37 4.59
N GLN A 134 11.81 -41.05 3.49
CA GLN A 134 11.84 -42.51 3.42
C GLN A 134 13.27 -43.06 3.28
N GLU A 135 14.06 -42.48 2.38
CA GLU A 135 15.42 -42.93 2.05
C GLU A 135 16.47 -42.49 3.07
N LEU A 136 16.24 -41.38 3.80
CA LEU A 136 17.21 -40.87 4.76
C LEU A 136 17.39 -41.80 5.97
N PRO A 137 18.65 -42.14 6.34
CA PRO A 137 18.96 -42.89 7.55
C PRO A 137 18.44 -42.20 8.83
N PRO A 138 18.02 -42.95 9.88
CA PRO A 138 17.38 -42.38 11.07
C PRO A 138 18.16 -41.26 11.77
N LEU A 139 19.49 -41.36 11.79
CA LEU A 139 20.37 -40.35 12.40
C LEU A 139 20.43 -39.05 11.59
N ILE A 140 20.46 -39.16 10.26
CA ILE A 140 20.52 -38.01 9.34
C ILE A 140 19.15 -37.35 9.22
N ARG A 141 18.07 -38.14 9.27
CA ARG A 141 16.69 -37.66 9.29
C ARG A 141 16.42 -36.70 10.44
N ASN A 142 16.91 -37.00 11.64
CA ASN A 142 16.78 -36.11 12.79
C ASN A 142 17.52 -34.78 12.55
N ASP A 143 18.75 -34.85 12.06
CA ASP A 143 19.55 -33.66 11.75
C ASP A 143 18.92 -32.83 10.60
N PHE A 144 18.34 -33.48 9.58
CA PHE A 144 17.56 -32.84 8.51
C PHE A 144 16.32 -32.10 9.05
N LEU A 145 15.51 -32.77 9.89
CA LEU A 145 14.33 -32.14 10.51
C LEU A 145 14.71 -30.98 11.44
N ARG A 146 15.85 -31.08 12.14
CA ARG A 146 16.37 -29.99 12.97
C ARG A 146 16.77 -28.79 12.10
N MET A 147 17.40 -29.02 10.96
CA MET A 147 17.72 -27.96 9.99
C MET A 147 16.45 -27.32 9.42
N ALA A 148 15.45 -28.12 9.03
CA ALA A 148 14.18 -27.64 8.48
C ALA A 148 13.41 -26.76 9.48
N ASN A 149 13.47 -27.08 10.77
CA ASN A 149 12.86 -26.30 11.85
C ASN A 149 13.75 -25.14 12.35
N GLY A 150 14.84 -24.80 11.64
CA GLY A 150 15.69 -23.65 11.97
C GLY A 150 16.64 -23.85 13.15
N VAL A 151 16.86 -25.09 13.62
CA VAL A 151 17.78 -25.39 14.72
C VAL A 151 19.23 -25.43 14.20
N SER A 152 20.15 -24.80 14.93
CA SER A 152 21.56 -24.77 14.55
C SER A 152 22.26 -26.12 14.76
N LEU A 153 22.99 -26.57 13.75
CA LEU A 153 23.88 -27.74 13.79
C LEU A 153 25.32 -27.29 13.55
N SER A 154 26.28 -28.14 13.92
CA SER A 154 27.68 -27.91 13.59
C SER A 154 27.90 -27.94 12.07
N LYS A 155 28.88 -27.17 11.59
CA LYS A 155 29.18 -27.04 10.15
C LYS A 155 29.42 -28.40 9.48
N VAL A 156 30.11 -29.31 10.18
CA VAL A 156 30.40 -30.67 9.70
C VAL A 156 29.11 -31.47 9.53
N ARG A 157 28.22 -31.49 10.54
CA ARG A 157 26.96 -32.25 10.49
C ARG A 157 26.01 -31.72 9.43
N ARG A 158 25.94 -30.40 9.28
CA ARG A 158 25.17 -29.75 8.22
C ARG A 158 25.67 -30.17 6.83
N GLN A 159 26.98 -30.23 6.64
CA GLN A 159 27.57 -30.67 5.37
C GLN A 159 27.22 -32.13 5.08
N THR A 160 27.33 -33.01 6.07
CA THR A 160 26.95 -34.43 5.93
C THR A 160 25.49 -34.62 5.51
N VAL A 161 24.56 -33.84 6.08
CA VAL A 161 23.15 -33.88 5.68
C VAL A 161 22.98 -33.46 4.21
N ILE A 162 23.67 -32.39 3.79
CA ILE A 162 23.60 -31.89 2.41
C ILE A 162 24.18 -32.90 1.42
N ASP A 163 25.33 -33.50 1.73
CA ASP A 163 26.00 -34.46 0.84
C ASP A 163 25.11 -35.69 0.60
N ILE A 164 24.47 -36.21 1.65
CA ILE A 164 23.57 -37.37 1.54
C ILE A 164 22.28 -37.02 0.79
N VAL A 165 21.69 -35.85 1.02
CA VAL A 165 20.50 -35.42 0.28
C VAL A 165 20.80 -35.27 -1.21
N LYS A 166 21.98 -34.75 -1.57
CA LYS A 166 22.44 -34.66 -2.96
C LYS A 166 22.63 -36.03 -3.61
N GLU A 167 23.19 -36.99 -2.87
CA GLU A 167 23.32 -38.38 -3.31
C GLU A 167 21.95 -39.01 -3.59
N ILE A 168 20.96 -38.79 -2.73
CA ILE A 168 19.60 -39.32 -2.91
C ILE A 168 18.88 -38.69 -4.12
N LEU A 169 19.14 -37.41 -4.41
CA LEU A 169 18.51 -36.70 -5.53
C LEU A 169 19.23 -36.90 -6.88
N ASN A 170 20.33 -37.67 -6.93
CA ASN A 170 21.15 -37.86 -8.14
C ASN A 170 21.60 -36.53 -8.81
N GLU A 171 21.77 -35.47 -8.01
CA GLU A 171 22.35 -34.21 -8.51
C GLU A 171 23.88 -34.33 -8.53
N ASP A 172 24.42 -34.91 -9.60
CA ASP A 172 25.85 -34.81 -9.93
C ASP A 172 26.15 -33.39 -10.45
N GLY A 173 26.41 -32.47 -9.52
CA GLY A 173 27.10 -31.19 -9.80
C GLY A 173 26.21 -30.00 -10.16
#